data_AF-A0A2N9AID0-F1
#
_entry.id   AF-A0A2N9AID0-F1
#
_cell.length_a   1.000
_cell.length_b   1.000
_cell.length_c   1.000
_cell.angle_alpha   90.00
_cell.angle_beta   90.00
_cell.angle_gamma   90.00
#
_symmetry.space_group_name_H-M   'P 1'
#
loop_
_entity.id
_entity.type
_entity.pdbx_description
1 polymer ?
#
loop_
_entity_poly.entity_id
_entity_poly.type
_entity_poly.pdbx_seq_one_letter_code
_entity_poly.pdbx_strand_id
1 'polypeptide(L)'
;MAIVKALRRLAGGSFGLVGATDQIACDAGAMTVTPTGGVQQSVPAAIAARVLGDAAGRVRPSKLNIGSMAANLCPNGDMEDVAGGLPVGWSLLNAVGAGSSISAFTDASYAGTTSLLLSKATATTSSAVAALGPRMDVTPLALHGLGFYVAPMAGTTTSGFTVQAFWYDRTDTYVTASNLLDNGPIAGAWNEISLPATPPAGCTYGRLAFILAEASTAQYVGIDAVLFRPALGALGIRDAAITPTKLYAPTRGQFFRALENSAAGRVATVTDAVPSDRGDAINIAFAHAQFVTQSGVLAQFVKTTLGLTDAQLAAIIAAARSVTE
;
A
#
# COMPACT_ATOMS: atom_id res chain seq x y z
N MET A 1 -40.34 -4.70 -0.73
CA MET A 1 -41.42 -5.33 0.06
C MET A 1 -41.72 -6.79 -0.33
N ALA A 2 -41.54 -7.20 -1.59
CA ALA A 2 -41.75 -8.60 -2.02
C ALA A 2 -40.68 -9.60 -1.53
N ILE A 3 -39.42 -9.17 -1.40
CA ILE A 3 -38.30 -10.02 -0.92
C ILE A 3 -38.48 -10.45 0.56
N VAL A 4 -39.10 -9.60 1.38
CA VAL A 4 -39.35 -9.89 2.80
C VAL A 4 -40.45 -10.94 3.00
N LYS A 5 -41.37 -11.08 2.03
CA LYS A 5 -42.41 -12.13 2.05
C LYS A 5 -41.86 -13.51 1.68
N ALA A 6 -40.81 -13.59 0.87
CA ALA A 6 -40.18 -14.85 0.48
C ALA A 6 -39.38 -15.49 1.64
N LEU A 7 -38.75 -14.68 2.49
CA LEU A 7 -37.98 -15.17 3.64
C LEU A 7 -38.85 -15.65 4.83
N ARG A 8 -40.11 -15.17 4.95
CA ARG A 8 -41.05 -15.62 5.99
C ARG A 8 -41.59 -17.04 5.80
N ARG A 9 -41.47 -17.64 4.61
CA ARG A 9 -41.94 -19.02 4.35
C ARG A 9 -40.92 -20.12 4.62
N LEU A 10 -39.64 -19.78 4.82
CA LEU A 10 -38.56 -20.78 4.95
C LEU A 10 -38.12 -21.07 6.39
N ALA A 11 -38.56 -20.28 7.38
CA ALA A 11 -38.23 -20.51 8.78
C ALA A 11 -39.51 -20.37 9.62
N GLY A 12 -40.10 -21.49 10.02
CA GLY A 12 -41.30 -21.56 10.86
C GLY A 12 -41.05 -21.14 12.32
N GLY A 13 -40.50 -19.95 12.55
CA GLY A 13 -40.22 -19.42 13.88
C GLY A 13 -40.37 -17.90 13.95
N SER A 14 -41.02 -17.42 14.99
CA SER A 14 -41.23 -16.00 15.28
C SER A 14 -39.92 -15.32 15.70
N PHE A 15 -39.45 -14.35 14.92
CA PHE A 15 -38.38 -13.43 15.32
C PHE A 15 -38.99 -12.12 15.82
N GLY A 16 -38.73 -11.76 17.08
CA GLY A 16 -39.02 -10.45 17.64
C GLY A 16 -38.03 -9.41 17.10
N LEU A 17 -38.51 -8.23 16.76
CA LEU A 17 -37.70 -7.08 16.33
C LEU A 17 -36.88 -6.53 17.51
N VAL A 18 -35.57 -6.43 17.34
CA VAL A 18 -34.61 -5.88 18.31
C VAL A 18 -34.48 -4.36 18.12
N GLY A 19 -34.46 -3.60 19.22
CA GLY A 19 -34.41 -2.12 19.25
C GLY A 19 -33.02 -1.52 19.03
N ALA A 20 -32.99 -0.22 18.72
CA ALA A 20 -31.86 0.51 18.12
C ALA A 20 -30.70 0.94 19.04
N THR A 21 -30.37 0.20 20.11
CA THR A 21 -29.37 0.63 21.11
C THR A 21 -28.37 -0.45 21.55
N ASP A 22 -28.00 -1.36 20.66
CA ASP A 22 -26.95 -2.36 20.97
C ASP A 22 -25.55 -1.83 20.59
N GLN A 23 -24.61 -1.89 21.53
CA GLN A 23 -23.19 -1.57 21.30
C GLN A 23 -22.43 -2.84 20.87
N ILE A 24 -21.71 -2.74 19.76
CA ILE A 24 -20.83 -3.80 19.24
C ILE A 24 -19.40 -3.41 19.58
N ALA A 25 -18.74 -4.21 20.42
CA ALA A 25 -17.31 -4.11 20.68
C ALA A 25 -16.58 -5.31 20.06
N CYS A 26 -15.48 -5.04 19.37
CA CYS A 26 -14.65 -6.04 18.71
C CYS A 26 -13.30 -6.09 19.42
N ASP A 27 -13.06 -7.11 20.25
CA ASP A 27 -11.72 -7.43 20.73
C ASP A 27 -11.17 -8.66 20.00
N ALA A 28 -9.84 -8.72 19.89
CA ALA A 28 -9.09 -9.73 19.16
C ALA A 28 -9.28 -11.14 19.76
N GLY A 29 -10.40 -11.78 19.44
CA GLY A 29 -10.68 -13.17 19.82
C GLY A 29 -12.17 -13.54 19.90
N ALA A 30 -13.07 -12.58 20.09
CA ALA A 30 -14.51 -12.85 20.10
C ALA A 30 -15.32 -11.56 19.83
N MET A 31 -16.31 -11.66 18.93
CA MET A 31 -17.33 -10.63 18.79
C MET A 31 -18.36 -10.86 19.89
N THR A 32 -18.44 -9.92 20.85
CA THR A 32 -19.35 -10.03 21.98
C THR A 32 -20.45 -8.99 21.81
N VAL A 33 -21.69 -9.44 21.59
CA VAL A 33 -22.86 -8.55 21.57
C VAL A 33 -23.51 -8.65 22.94
N THR A 34 -23.54 -7.52 23.66
CA THR A 34 -24.23 -7.44 24.95
C THR A 34 -25.53 -6.68 24.73
N PRO A 35 -26.67 -7.38 24.55
CA PRO A 35 -27.96 -6.70 24.52
C PRO A 35 -28.25 -6.14 25.92
N THR A 36 -28.80 -4.93 25.96
CA THR A 36 -29.14 -4.27 27.23
C THR A 36 -30.23 -5.10 27.94
N GLY A 37 -29.84 -5.83 28.99
CA GLY A 37 -30.74 -6.63 29.83
C GLY A 37 -30.82 -8.14 29.52
N GLY A 38 -29.91 -8.71 28.72
CA GLY A 38 -29.93 -10.14 28.36
C GLY A 38 -28.67 -10.93 28.76
N VAL A 39 -28.82 -12.26 28.88
CA VAL A 39 -27.71 -13.21 29.08
C VAL A 39 -26.74 -13.14 27.90
N GLN A 40 -25.45 -13.01 28.20
CA GLN A 40 -24.36 -12.94 27.23
C GLN A 40 -24.39 -14.16 26.30
N GLN A 41 -24.77 -13.97 25.03
CA GLN A 41 -24.65 -15.02 24.02
C GLN A 41 -23.25 -14.97 23.44
N SER A 42 -22.41 -15.91 23.87
CA SER A 42 -21.17 -16.22 23.16
C SER A 42 -21.54 -16.83 21.81
N VAL A 43 -21.26 -16.10 20.73
CA VAL A 43 -21.38 -16.66 19.37
C VAL A 43 -20.28 -17.72 19.26
N PRO A 44 -20.59 -19.01 19.16
CA PRO A 44 -19.55 -20.05 19.15
C PRO A 44 -18.63 -19.85 17.95
N ALA A 45 -17.32 -20.10 18.12
CA ALA A 45 -16.32 -20.04 17.04
C ALA A 45 -16.72 -20.82 15.77
N ALA A 46 -17.64 -21.78 15.90
CA ALA A 46 -18.28 -22.49 14.81
C ALA A 46 -19.00 -21.59 13.80
N ILE A 47 -19.53 -20.42 14.19
CA ILE A 47 -20.22 -19.51 13.27
C ILE A 47 -19.20 -18.72 12.44
N ALA A 48 -18.06 -18.33 12.99
CA ALA A 48 -16.98 -17.70 12.22
C ALA A 48 -16.41 -18.67 11.16
N ALA A 49 -16.21 -19.95 11.53
CA ALA A 49 -15.85 -21.01 10.59
C ALA A 49 -16.93 -21.25 9.51
N ARG A 50 -18.22 -21.05 9.84
CA ARG A 50 -19.33 -21.22 8.91
C ARG A 50 -19.56 -20.03 7.98
N VAL A 51 -19.15 -18.83 8.38
CA VAL A 51 -19.32 -17.60 7.57
C VAL A 51 -18.26 -17.52 6.46
N LEU A 52 -17.05 -18.01 6.71
CA LEU A 52 -15.92 -17.94 5.76
C LEU A 52 -15.49 -19.31 5.19
N GLY A 53 -15.71 -20.40 5.93
CA GLY A 53 -15.27 -21.74 5.56
C GLY A 53 -16.39 -22.69 5.12
N ASP A 54 -16.03 -23.76 4.41
CA ASP A 54 -16.85 -24.98 4.34
C ASP A 54 -16.77 -25.79 5.65
N ALA A 55 -17.47 -26.94 5.72
CA ALA A 55 -17.46 -27.80 6.91
C ALA A 55 -16.07 -28.37 7.25
N ALA A 56 -15.08 -28.23 6.36
CA ALA A 56 -13.69 -28.59 6.56
C ALA A 56 -12.79 -27.37 6.89
N GLY A 57 -13.36 -26.19 7.12
CA GLY A 57 -12.62 -24.97 7.43
C GLY A 57 -11.92 -24.33 6.23
N ARG A 58 -12.20 -24.74 4.99
CA ARG A 58 -11.60 -24.16 3.79
C ARG A 58 -12.35 -22.91 3.37
N VAL A 59 -11.64 -21.81 3.14
CA VAL A 59 -12.24 -20.59 2.59
C VAL A 59 -12.88 -20.92 1.25
N ARG A 60 -14.21 -20.73 1.14
CA ARG A 60 -14.89 -20.96 -0.14
C ARG A 60 -14.46 -19.86 -1.11
N PRO A 61 -14.03 -20.15 -2.34
CA PRO A 61 -13.67 -19.12 -3.33
C PRO A 61 -14.79 -18.10 -3.54
N SER A 62 -16.06 -18.50 -3.42
CA SER A 62 -17.23 -17.62 -3.50
C SER A 62 -17.38 -16.64 -2.32
N LYS A 63 -16.64 -16.84 -1.23
CA LYS A 63 -16.58 -15.98 -0.06
C LYS A 63 -15.31 -15.11 -0.05
N LEU A 64 -14.30 -15.46 -0.85
CA LEU A 64 -13.16 -14.61 -1.15
C LEU A 64 -13.55 -13.60 -2.24
N ASN A 65 -14.46 -12.68 -1.91
CA ASN A 65 -14.72 -11.55 -2.78
C ASN A 65 -13.65 -10.50 -2.49
N ILE A 66 -12.60 -10.46 -3.30
CA ILE A 66 -11.51 -9.47 -3.19
C ILE A 66 -11.97 -8.06 -3.67
N GLY A 67 -13.28 -7.87 -3.87
CA GLY A 67 -13.82 -6.79 -4.69
C GLY A 67 -13.49 -7.05 -6.17
N SER A 68 -14.29 -6.49 -7.08
CA SER A 68 -13.87 -6.47 -8.48
C SER A 68 -12.63 -5.58 -8.59
N MET A 69 -11.50 -6.12 -9.02
CA MET A 69 -10.27 -5.34 -9.25
C MET A 69 -10.52 -4.12 -10.16
N ALA A 70 -11.54 -4.20 -11.02
CA ALA A 70 -11.96 -3.12 -11.92
C ALA A 70 -12.32 -1.79 -11.23
N ALA A 71 -12.78 -1.79 -9.97
CA ALA A 71 -13.20 -0.57 -9.29
C ALA A 71 -12.03 0.35 -8.89
N ASN A 72 -10.79 -0.13 -9.00
CA ASN A 72 -9.58 0.56 -8.54
C ASN A 72 -8.49 0.59 -9.62
N LEU A 73 -8.86 0.54 -10.90
CA LEU A 73 -7.92 0.69 -12.01
C LEU A 73 -8.14 2.03 -12.69
N CYS A 74 -7.08 2.55 -13.33
CA CYS A 74 -7.22 3.70 -14.22
C CYS A 74 -8.19 3.31 -15.35
N PRO A 75 -9.29 4.05 -15.58
CA PRO A 75 -10.18 3.77 -16.70
C PRO A 75 -9.41 3.76 -18.02
N ASN A 76 -9.61 2.73 -18.86
CA ASN A 76 -8.87 2.54 -20.13
C ASN A 76 -7.35 2.73 -19.97
N GLY A 77 -6.79 2.20 -18.86
CA GLY A 77 -5.37 2.27 -18.59
C GLY A 77 -4.51 1.38 -19.50
N ASP A 78 -5.11 0.35 -20.10
CA ASP A 78 -4.56 -0.53 -21.12
C ASP A 78 -4.64 0.06 -22.54
N MET A 79 -5.28 1.22 -22.71
CA MET A 79 -5.33 1.99 -23.97
C MET A 79 -6.06 1.33 -25.16
N GLU A 80 -6.71 0.19 -24.96
CA GLU A 80 -7.31 -0.60 -26.04
C GLU A 80 -8.66 -0.05 -26.53
N ASP A 81 -9.35 0.77 -25.73
CA ASP A 81 -10.58 1.44 -26.18
C ASP A 81 -10.21 2.77 -26.87
N VAL A 82 -10.41 2.84 -28.19
CA VAL A 82 -10.00 3.99 -29.02
C VAL A 82 -11.20 4.61 -29.72
N ALA A 83 -11.37 5.93 -29.55
CA ALA A 83 -12.37 6.72 -30.25
C ALA A 83 -11.76 8.02 -30.79
N GLY A 84 -12.04 8.36 -32.05
CA GLY A 84 -11.51 9.58 -32.66
C GLY A 84 -9.98 9.62 -32.78
N GLY A 85 -9.32 8.45 -32.84
CA GLY A 85 -7.86 8.35 -32.91
C GLY A 85 -7.14 8.51 -31.57
N LEU A 86 -7.86 8.47 -30.44
CA LEU A 86 -7.32 8.59 -29.09
C LEU A 86 -7.85 7.48 -28.18
N PRO A 87 -7.05 7.00 -27.21
CA PRO A 87 -7.58 6.18 -26.14
C PRO A 87 -8.68 6.94 -25.39
N VAL A 88 -9.86 6.32 -25.25
CA VAL A 88 -11.03 6.91 -24.57
C VAL A 88 -10.65 7.38 -23.17
N GLY A 89 -11.07 8.60 -22.82
CA GLY A 89 -10.78 9.22 -21.52
C GLY A 89 -9.46 10.00 -21.47
N TRP A 90 -8.60 9.85 -22.47
CA TRP A 90 -7.37 10.63 -22.63
C TRP A 90 -7.61 11.85 -23.51
N SER A 91 -6.97 12.96 -23.16
CA SER A 91 -7.14 14.25 -23.82
C SER A 91 -5.86 15.05 -23.79
N LEU A 92 -5.70 15.97 -24.75
CA LEU A 92 -4.58 16.90 -24.74
C LEU A 92 -4.82 17.95 -23.65
N LEU A 93 -3.97 18.01 -22.63
CA LEU A 93 -4.02 19.04 -21.58
C LEU A 93 -3.53 20.38 -22.13
N ASN A 94 -2.36 20.34 -22.74
CA ASN A 94 -1.68 21.48 -23.31
C ASN A 94 -0.69 20.99 -24.38
N ALA A 95 -0.53 21.79 -25.43
CA ALA A 95 0.52 21.65 -26.41
C ALA A 95 1.23 22.99 -26.55
N VAL A 96 2.51 23.00 -26.21
CA VAL A 96 3.39 24.11 -26.55
C VAL A 96 4.07 23.72 -27.87
N GLY A 97 3.96 24.59 -28.87
CA GLY A 97 4.48 24.35 -30.22
C GLY A 97 3.45 23.77 -31.20
N ALA A 98 3.38 24.35 -32.39
CA ALA A 98 2.57 23.82 -33.49
C ALA A 98 3.08 22.44 -33.90
N GLY A 99 2.18 21.45 -33.95
CA GLY A 99 2.51 20.07 -34.32
C GLY A 99 2.72 19.10 -33.16
N SER A 100 2.67 19.58 -31.90
CA SER A 100 2.60 18.70 -30.74
C SER A 100 1.20 18.08 -30.62
N SER A 101 1.10 16.78 -30.39
CA SER A 101 -0.16 16.05 -30.34
C SER A 101 -0.10 14.82 -29.44
N ILE A 102 -1.28 14.29 -29.11
CA ILE A 102 -1.41 12.94 -28.57
C ILE A 102 -2.23 12.10 -29.55
N SER A 103 -2.02 10.79 -29.57
CA SER A 103 -2.77 9.85 -30.40
C SER A 103 -2.76 8.44 -29.81
N ALA A 104 -3.70 7.60 -30.22
CA ALA A 104 -3.52 6.15 -30.14
C ALA A 104 -2.40 5.73 -31.09
N PHE A 105 -1.61 4.73 -30.70
CA PHE A 105 -0.47 4.25 -31.45
C PHE A 105 -0.39 2.74 -31.46
N THR A 106 -0.36 2.17 -32.65
CA THR A 106 -0.50 0.72 -32.88
C THR A 106 0.79 0.05 -33.35
N ASP A 107 1.84 0.83 -33.65
CA ASP A 107 3.11 0.25 -34.11
C ASP A 107 3.94 -0.31 -32.95
N ALA A 108 3.70 0.18 -31.72
CA ALA A 108 4.27 -0.38 -30.51
C ALA A 108 3.34 -0.18 -29.30
N SER A 109 3.19 -1.23 -28.52
CA SER A 109 2.55 -1.25 -27.20
C SER A 109 3.39 -2.11 -26.25
N TYR A 110 3.19 -1.94 -24.94
CA TYR A 110 3.75 -2.84 -23.95
C TYR A 110 2.85 -4.08 -23.79
N ALA A 111 1.54 -3.85 -23.73
CA ALA A 111 0.51 -4.87 -23.67
C ALA A 111 -0.58 -4.57 -24.71
N GLY A 112 -1.31 -5.59 -25.16
CA GLY A 112 -2.37 -5.38 -26.14
C GLY A 112 -1.87 -4.90 -27.51
N THR A 113 -2.63 -4.03 -28.15
CA THR A 113 -2.40 -3.56 -29.53
C THR A 113 -2.25 -2.05 -29.64
N THR A 114 -2.59 -1.30 -28.61
CA THR A 114 -2.59 0.16 -28.63
C THR A 114 -1.82 0.71 -27.43
N SER A 115 -1.07 1.80 -27.65
CA SER A 115 -0.55 2.64 -26.59
C SER A 115 -0.93 4.10 -26.80
N LEU A 116 -0.74 4.93 -25.78
CA LEU A 116 -0.85 6.38 -25.90
C LEU A 116 0.48 6.96 -26.35
N LEU A 117 0.49 7.66 -27.49
CA LEU A 117 1.67 8.36 -28.00
C LEU A 117 1.61 9.85 -27.67
N LEU A 118 2.68 10.35 -27.07
CA LEU A 118 2.98 11.77 -26.94
C LEU A 118 3.92 12.16 -28.08
N SER A 119 3.47 13.05 -28.95
CA SER A 119 4.23 13.55 -30.10
C SER A 119 4.60 15.00 -29.90
N LYS A 120 5.91 15.29 -29.87
CA LYS A 120 6.46 16.63 -29.77
C LYS A 120 6.89 17.12 -31.16
N ALA A 121 6.56 18.38 -31.48
CA ALA A 121 7.00 19.00 -32.72
C ALA A 121 8.53 19.04 -32.86
N THR A 122 9.03 18.75 -34.06
CA THR A 122 10.45 18.47 -34.35
C THR A 122 11.37 19.71 -34.33
N ALA A 123 10.81 20.93 -34.26
CA ALA A 123 11.49 22.12 -34.80
C ALA A 123 11.86 23.24 -33.81
N THR A 124 11.54 23.19 -32.52
CA THR A 124 11.97 24.25 -31.59
C THR A 124 12.28 23.75 -30.20
N THR A 125 13.20 24.42 -29.52
CA THR A 125 13.51 24.30 -28.08
C THR A 125 12.32 24.64 -27.17
N SER A 126 11.13 24.86 -27.73
CA SER A 126 9.93 25.32 -27.01
C SER A 126 8.70 24.47 -27.29
N SER A 127 8.89 23.16 -27.46
CA SER A 127 7.78 22.23 -27.66
C SER A 127 7.58 21.34 -26.44
N ALA A 128 6.36 21.28 -25.93
CA ALA A 128 5.97 20.39 -24.85
C ALA A 128 4.59 19.81 -25.16
N VAL A 129 4.35 18.57 -24.77
CA VAL A 129 3.05 17.94 -24.93
C VAL A 129 2.64 17.29 -23.61
N ALA A 130 1.38 17.51 -23.23
CA ALA A 130 0.82 16.97 -22.01
C ALA A 130 -0.47 16.21 -22.32
N ALA A 131 -0.51 14.92 -22.03
CA ALA A 131 -1.72 14.10 -22.07
C ALA A 131 -2.36 14.09 -20.68
N LEU A 132 -3.67 14.35 -20.58
CA LEU A 132 -4.46 14.24 -19.35
C LEU A 132 -5.37 13.01 -19.43
N GLY A 133 -5.19 12.11 -18.47
CA GLY A 133 -5.97 10.89 -18.36
C GLY A 133 -7.38 11.10 -17.79
N PRO A 134 -8.12 9.99 -17.64
CA PRO A 134 -9.47 10.01 -17.11
C PRO A 134 -9.51 10.32 -15.61
N ARG A 135 -10.72 10.51 -15.10
CA ARG A 135 -11.00 10.63 -13.67
C ARG A 135 -10.69 9.32 -12.97
N MET A 136 -9.92 9.38 -11.88
CA MET A 136 -9.65 8.26 -10.99
C MET A 136 -10.13 8.64 -9.59
N ASP A 137 -11.10 7.91 -9.05
CA ASP A 137 -11.58 8.17 -7.69
C ASP A 137 -10.48 7.85 -6.67
N VAL A 138 -10.35 8.69 -5.64
CA VAL A 138 -9.29 8.56 -4.63
C VAL A 138 -9.82 8.75 -3.22
N THR A 139 -9.11 8.17 -2.25
CA THR A 139 -9.32 8.48 -0.83
C THR A 139 -8.33 9.55 -0.37
N PRO A 140 -8.79 10.72 0.12
CA PRO A 140 -7.92 11.77 0.64
C PRO A 140 -6.95 11.24 1.70
N LEU A 141 -5.70 11.73 1.64
CA LEU A 141 -4.62 11.38 2.57
C LEU A 141 -4.21 9.90 2.57
N ALA A 142 -4.85 9.04 1.77
CA ALA A 142 -4.46 7.65 1.62
C ALA A 142 -3.40 7.50 0.53
N LEU A 143 -2.37 6.69 0.79
CA LEU A 143 -1.36 6.38 -0.21
C LEU A 143 -1.99 5.57 -1.36
N HIS A 144 -1.69 5.97 -2.58
CA HIS A 144 -2.01 5.25 -3.81
C HIS A 144 -0.70 4.89 -4.53
N GLY A 145 -0.72 3.78 -5.26
CA GLY A 145 0.36 3.39 -6.17
C GLY A 145 -0.05 3.69 -7.60
N LEU A 146 0.81 4.43 -8.31
CA LEU A 146 0.78 4.59 -9.75
C LEU A 146 1.82 3.63 -10.36
N GLY A 147 1.43 2.83 -11.33
CA GLY A 147 2.31 2.04 -12.19
C GLY A 147 1.97 2.29 -13.65
N PHE A 148 2.96 2.34 -14.53
CA PHE A 148 2.74 2.41 -15.98
C PHE A 148 4.02 2.00 -16.71
N TYR A 149 3.90 1.66 -17.99
CA TYR A 149 5.04 1.40 -18.86
C TYR A 149 5.25 2.57 -19.82
N VAL A 150 6.51 2.91 -20.05
CA VAL A 150 6.89 4.00 -20.95
C VAL A 150 8.11 3.64 -21.78
N ALA A 151 8.11 4.04 -23.06
CA ALA A 151 9.23 3.88 -23.98
C ALA A 151 9.36 5.08 -24.93
N PRO A 152 10.58 5.51 -25.29
CA PRO A 152 10.76 6.43 -26.40
C PRO A 152 10.52 5.69 -27.73
N MET A 153 9.69 6.26 -28.61
CA MET A 153 9.46 5.72 -29.96
C MET A 153 10.39 6.36 -30.99
N ALA A 154 10.90 7.56 -30.71
CA ALA A 154 12.04 8.14 -31.42
C ALA A 154 12.84 9.08 -30.52
N GLY A 155 14.17 8.97 -30.62
CA GLY A 155 15.12 9.65 -29.75
C GLY A 155 15.27 8.96 -28.39
N THR A 156 15.86 9.65 -27.44
CA THR A 156 16.01 9.20 -26.04
C THR A 156 15.76 10.39 -25.11
N THR A 157 15.52 10.15 -23.82
CA THR A 157 15.42 11.22 -22.82
C THR A 157 16.30 10.90 -21.62
N THR A 158 17.30 11.73 -21.37
CA THR A 158 18.02 11.71 -20.07
C THR A 158 17.31 12.58 -19.04
N SER A 159 16.41 13.45 -19.50
CA SER A 159 15.57 14.34 -18.72
C SER A 159 14.37 14.79 -19.58
N GLY A 160 13.35 15.36 -18.94
CA GLY A 160 12.24 16.01 -19.61
C GLY A 160 10.92 15.23 -19.60
N PHE A 161 10.85 14.05 -18.98
CA PHE A 161 9.57 13.38 -18.75
C PHE A 161 9.05 13.63 -17.34
N THR A 162 7.84 14.18 -17.24
CA THR A 162 7.22 14.55 -15.96
C THR A 162 5.87 13.85 -15.84
N VAL A 163 5.57 13.38 -14.63
CA VAL A 163 4.26 12.83 -14.27
C VAL A 163 3.66 13.71 -13.19
N GLN A 164 2.48 14.25 -13.45
CA GLN A 164 1.73 15.04 -12.48
C GLN A 164 0.38 14.39 -12.18
N ALA A 165 -0.11 14.58 -10.97
CA ALA A 165 -1.50 14.29 -10.62
C ALA A 165 -2.21 15.60 -10.26
N PHE A 166 -3.31 15.89 -10.95
CA PHE A 166 -4.20 17.01 -10.66
C PHE A 166 -5.33 16.51 -9.78
N TRP A 167 -5.55 17.16 -8.64
CA TRP A 167 -6.52 16.74 -7.64
C TRP A 167 -7.72 17.68 -7.65
N TYR A 168 -8.92 17.10 -7.56
CA TYR A 168 -10.19 17.81 -7.63
C TYR A 168 -11.10 17.36 -6.50
N ASP A 169 -11.97 18.26 -6.03
CA ASP A 169 -13.01 17.93 -5.07
C ASP A 169 -14.25 17.28 -5.76
N ARG A 170 -15.33 17.08 -5.02
CA ARG A 170 -16.56 16.45 -5.55
C ARG A 170 -17.30 17.32 -6.57
N THR A 171 -17.03 18.62 -6.58
CA THR A 171 -17.68 19.63 -7.43
C THR A 171 -16.86 19.97 -8.67
N ASP A 172 -15.84 19.16 -8.99
CA ASP A 172 -14.88 19.38 -10.05
C ASP A 172 -14.02 20.65 -9.86
N THR A 173 -13.93 21.16 -8.63
CA THR A 173 -13.03 22.28 -8.32
C THR A 173 -11.61 21.78 -8.14
N TYR A 174 -10.66 22.39 -8.85
CA TYR A 174 -9.23 22.10 -8.71
C TYR A 174 -8.75 22.43 -7.28
N VAL A 175 -8.12 21.45 -6.63
CA VAL A 175 -7.57 21.57 -5.28
C VAL A 175 -6.08 21.91 -5.34
N THR A 176 -5.28 21.06 -5.99
CA THR A 176 -3.84 21.23 -6.16
C THR A 176 -3.28 20.22 -7.16
N ALA A 177 -1.99 20.29 -7.46
CA ALA A 177 -1.27 19.28 -8.24
C ALA A 177 -0.08 18.72 -7.47
N SER A 178 0.28 17.47 -7.75
CA SER A 178 1.48 16.81 -7.22
C SER A 178 2.39 16.40 -8.37
N ASN A 179 3.67 16.79 -8.30
CA ASN A 179 4.72 16.23 -9.15
C ASN A 179 5.07 14.84 -8.61
N LEU A 180 4.69 13.78 -9.34
CA LEU A 180 4.95 12.39 -8.95
C LEU A 180 6.31 11.92 -9.47
N LEU A 181 6.69 12.39 -10.66
CA LEU A 181 8.01 12.26 -11.25
C LEU A 181 8.36 13.59 -11.87
N ASP A 182 9.51 14.16 -11.50
CA ASP A 182 9.99 15.42 -12.03
C ASP A 182 11.22 15.18 -12.89
N ASN A 183 11.14 15.57 -14.16
CA ASN A 183 12.27 15.56 -15.09
C ASN A 183 13.00 14.21 -15.23
N GLY A 184 12.26 13.10 -15.18
CA GLY A 184 12.81 11.74 -15.19
C GLY A 184 13.38 11.31 -16.55
N PRO A 185 14.35 10.38 -16.57
CA PRO A 185 14.85 9.78 -17.80
C PRO A 185 13.90 8.70 -18.33
N ILE A 186 13.86 8.56 -19.66
CA ILE A 186 13.27 7.44 -20.39
C ILE A 186 14.26 7.03 -21.48
N ALA A 187 14.75 5.79 -21.41
CA ALA A 187 15.72 5.26 -22.36
C ALA A 187 15.39 3.81 -22.74
N GLY A 188 15.62 3.46 -24.00
CA GLY A 188 15.60 2.08 -24.48
C GLY A 188 14.20 1.50 -24.68
N ALA A 189 13.99 0.27 -24.21
CA ALA A 189 12.73 -0.46 -24.32
C ALA A 189 11.67 0.06 -23.33
N TRP A 190 10.50 -0.58 -23.32
CA TRP A 190 9.46 -0.35 -22.31
C TRP A 190 10.01 -0.56 -20.90
N ASN A 191 9.93 0.49 -20.08
CA ASN A 191 10.31 0.46 -18.67
C ASN A 191 9.08 0.67 -17.80
N GLU A 192 8.96 -0.11 -16.74
CA GLU A 192 7.96 0.14 -15.71
C GLU A 192 8.40 1.31 -14.82
N ILE A 193 7.49 2.26 -14.62
CA ILE A 193 7.63 3.32 -13.64
C ILE A 193 6.57 3.12 -12.56
N SER A 194 7.02 3.03 -11.31
CA SER A 194 6.15 2.90 -10.13
C SER A 194 6.37 4.06 -9.16
N LEU A 195 5.32 4.85 -8.93
CA LEU A 195 5.36 6.09 -8.16
C LEU A 195 4.32 6.06 -7.04
N PRO A 196 4.67 6.51 -5.82
CA PRO A 196 3.67 6.78 -4.80
C PRO A 196 2.91 8.07 -5.13
N ALA A 197 1.61 8.11 -4.83
CA ALA A 197 0.79 9.31 -4.91
C ALA A 197 -0.06 9.43 -3.63
N THR A 198 -0.02 10.59 -2.97
CA THR A 198 -0.87 10.86 -1.81
C THR A 198 -1.79 12.03 -2.15
N PRO A 199 -3.08 11.78 -2.38
CA PRO A 199 -4.04 12.85 -2.63
C PRO A 199 -4.15 13.78 -1.41
N PRO A 200 -4.25 15.10 -1.61
CA PRO A 200 -4.39 16.07 -0.52
C PRO A 200 -5.72 15.90 0.22
N ALA A 201 -5.86 16.58 1.36
CA ALA A 201 -7.17 16.70 2.01
C ALA A 201 -8.20 17.38 1.07
N GLY A 202 -9.46 16.97 1.16
CA GLY A 202 -10.57 17.60 0.44
C GLY A 202 -10.76 17.21 -1.03
N CYS A 203 -9.82 16.47 -1.64
CA CYS A 203 -10.04 15.92 -2.97
C CYS A 203 -11.02 14.72 -2.95
N THR A 204 -11.57 14.35 -4.09
CA THR A 204 -12.35 13.11 -4.25
C THR A 204 -11.92 12.29 -5.46
N TYR A 205 -11.24 12.92 -6.40
CA TYR A 205 -10.63 12.23 -7.54
C TYR A 205 -9.35 12.94 -7.99
N GLY A 206 -8.56 12.23 -8.77
CA GLY A 206 -7.39 12.75 -9.47
C GLY A 206 -7.45 12.50 -10.97
N ARG A 207 -6.63 13.24 -11.72
CA ARG A 207 -6.33 12.97 -13.13
C ARG A 207 -4.82 12.99 -13.33
N LEU A 208 -4.28 12.00 -14.04
CA LEU A 208 -2.84 11.95 -14.34
C LEU A 208 -2.53 12.79 -15.56
N ALA A 209 -1.40 13.49 -15.53
CA ALA A 209 -0.80 14.02 -16.73
C ALA A 209 0.59 13.45 -16.96
N PHE A 210 0.83 13.05 -18.19
CA PHE A 210 2.14 12.71 -18.70
C PHE A 210 2.62 13.86 -19.57
N ILE A 211 3.80 14.39 -19.26
CA ILE A 211 4.33 15.60 -19.87
C ILE A 211 5.70 15.27 -20.45
N LEU A 212 5.82 15.46 -21.76
CA LEU A 212 7.10 15.45 -22.46
C LEU A 212 7.53 16.90 -22.66
N ALA A 213 8.47 17.35 -21.84
CA ALA A 213 8.94 18.73 -21.77
C ALA A 213 9.96 19.06 -22.87
N GLU A 214 10.28 20.36 -22.95
CA GLU A 214 11.16 20.94 -23.96
C GLU A 214 12.57 20.36 -23.92
N ALA A 215 13.13 20.18 -22.72
CA ALA A 215 14.50 19.68 -22.50
C ALA A 215 14.73 18.23 -22.95
N SER A 216 13.67 17.49 -23.27
CA SER A 216 13.76 16.12 -23.77
C SER A 216 14.28 16.07 -25.21
N THR A 217 15.16 15.13 -25.53
CA THR A 217 15.53 14.84 -26.94
C THR A 217 14.60 13.82 -27.61
N ALA A 218 13.68 13.19 -26.88
CA ALA A 218 12.68 12.33 -27.50
C ALA A 218 11.60 13.16 -28.15
N GLN A 219 11.24 12.76 -29.37
CA GLN A 219 10.16 13.35 -30.14
C GLN A 219 8.85 12.61 -29.91
N TYR A 220 8.95 11.30 -29.66
CA TYR A 220 7.81 10.42 -29.47
C TYR A 220 8.03 9.57 -28.23
N VAL A 221 7.02 9.54 -27.36
CA VAL A 221 7.01 8.68 -26.15
C VAL A 221 5.69 7.92 -26.12
N GLY A 222 5.77 6.59 -26.09
CA GLY A 222 4.62 5.72 -25.88
C GLY A 222 4.41 5.43 -24.40
N ILE A 223 3.16 5.36 -23.98
CA ILE A 223 2.72 5.12 -22.60
C ILE A 223 1.61 4.08 -22.63
N ASP A 224 1.70 3.11 -21.72
CA ASP A 224 0.79 1.97 -21.72
C ASP A 224 0.63 1.36 -20.31
N ALA A 225 -0.38 0.50 -20.14
CA ALA A 225 -0.69 -0.26 -18.94
C ALA A 225 -0.68 0.60 -17.66
N VAL A 226 -1.39 1.73 -17.70
CA VAL A 226 -1.53 2.67 -16.59
C VAL A 226 -2.42 2.08 -15.52
N LEU A 227 -1.87 1.93 -14.32
CA LEU A 227 -2.50 1.37 -13.14
C LEU A 227 -2.45 2.42 -12.03
N PHE A 228 -3.60 2.80 -11.50
CA PHE A 228 -3.69 3.69 -10.34
C PHE A 228 -4.61 3.08 -9.31
N ARG A 229 -4.06 2.67 -8.18
CA ARG A 229 -4.79 1.88 -7.16
C ARG A 229 -4.45 2.33 -5.75
N PRO A 230 -5.35 2.16 -4.76
CA PRO A 230 -4.99 2.31 -3.36
C PRO A 230 -3.77 1.44 -3.03
N ALA A 231 -2.77 2.03 -2.40
CA ALA A 231 -1.65 1.27 -1.89
C ALA A 231 -2.14 0.54 -0.65
N LEU A 232 -2.51 -0.73 -0.80
CA LEU A 232 -2.51 -1.64 0.34
C LEU A 232 -1.12 -1.55 0.97
N GLY A 233 -1.01 -1.50 2.30
CA GLY A 233 0.25 -1.22 3.01
C GLY A 233 1.47 -2.04 2.53
N ALA A 234 1.24 -3.15 1.84
CA ALA A 234 2.23 -3.92 1.09
C ALA A 234 2.98 -3.17 -0.04
N LEU A 235 2.44 -2.13 -0.69
CA LEU A 235 3.24 -1.30 -1.62
C LEU A 235 4.20 -0.35 -0.88
N GLY A 236 3.97 -0.09 0.42
CA GLY A 236 4.94 0.54 1.31
C GLY A 236 6.06 -0.42 1.75
N ILE A 237 5.85 -1.72 1.56
CA ILE A 237 6.87 -2.76 1.69
C ILE A 237 7.60 -2.84 0.35
N ARG A 238 8.48 -1.87 0.07
CA ARG A 238 9.45 -2.04 -1.04
C ARG A 238 10.45 -3.15 -0.68
N ASP A 239 11.04 -3.80 -1.69
CA ASP A 239 12.02 -4.91 -1.55
C ASP A 239 13.24 -4.62 -0.66
N ALA A 240 13.46 -3.37 -0.24
CA ALA A 240 14.48 -2.97 0.73
C ALA A 240 13.92 -2.38 2.04
N ALA A 241 12.62 -2.08 2.13
CA ALA A 241 11.99 -1.55 3.33
C ALA A 241 11.85 -2.63 4.41
N ILE A 242 11.66 -3.87 3.98
CA ILE A 242 11.71 -5.07 4.81
C ILE A 242 13.03 -5.79 4.53
N THR A 243 14.08 -5.42 5.27
CA THR A 243 15.26 -6.27 5.36
C THR A 243 14.94 -7.43 6.32
N PRO A 244 15.54 -8.62 6.16
CA PRO A 244 15.42 -9.69 7.15
C PRO A 244 15.68 -9.19 8.58
N THR A 245 16.64 -8.28 8.70
CA THR A 245 17.02 -7.55 9.93
C THR A 245 15.87 -6.77 10.60
N LYS A 246 14.87 -6.34 9.83
CA LYS A 246 13.68 -5.64 10.33
C LYS A 246 12.51 -6.57 10.65
N LEU A 247 12.51 -7.80 10.12
CA LEU A 247 11.46 -8.80 10.36
C LEU A 247 11.70 -9.63 11.62
N TYR A 248 12.95 -9.93 11.92
CA TYR A 248 13.28 -10.77 13.05
C TYR A 248 13.57 -9.92 14.28
N ALA A 249 13.01 -10.33 15.42
CA ALA A 249 13.51 -9.88 16.71
C ALA A 249 15.01 -10.22 16.80
N PRO A 250 15.84 -9.37 17.43
CA PRO A 250 17.27 -9.66 17.54
C PRO A 250 17.49 -10.98 18.28
N THR A 251 18.55 -11.70 17.92
CA THR A 251 18.98 -12.87 18.68
C THR A 251 19.48 -12.44 20.06
N ARG A 252 19.63 -13.42 20.96
CA ARG A 252 20.19 -13.16 22.29
C ARG A 252 21.60 -12.57 22.25
N GLY A 253 22.48 -13.06 21.37
CA GLY A 253 23.84 -12.55 21.26
C GLY A 253 23.88 -11.11 20.73
N GLN A 254 23.08 -10.81 19.71
CA GLN A 254 22.87 -9.44 19.21
C GLN A 254 22.39 -8.49 20.32
N PHE A 255 21.41 -8.93 21.10
CA PHE A 255 20.87 -8.15 22.21
C PHE A 255 21.93 -7.86 23.28
N PHE A 256 22.71 -8.85 23.72
CA PHE A 256 23.76 -8.61 24.72
C PHE A 256 24.91 -7.76 24.20
N ARG A 257 25.32 -7.92 22.93
CA ARG A 257 26.31 -7.02 22.31
C ARG A 257 25.81 -5.57 22.28
N ALA A 258 24.55 -5.34 21.88
CA ALA A 258 23.97 -4.00 21.90
C ALA A 258 23.81 -3.44 23.33
N LEU A 259 23.49 -4.30 24.30
CA LEU A 259 23.43 -3.94 25.70
C LEU A 259 24.81 -3.48 26.22
N GLU A 260 25.87 -4.21 25.90
CA GLU A 260 27.24 -3.84 26.28
C GLU A 260 27.71 -2.55 25.59
N ASN A 261 27.38 -2.40 24.30
CA ASN A 261 27.66 -1.15 23.56
C ASN A 261 26.92 0.06 24.13
N SER A 262 25.77 -0.15 24.80
CA SER A 262 24.99 0.93 25.39
C SER A 262 25.58 1.47 26.70
N ALA A 263 26.30 0.63 27.46
CA ALA A 263 27.25 1.02 28.50
C ALA A 263 28.04 -0.22 28.94
N ALA A 264 29.35 -0.05 29.14
CA ALA A 264 30.23 -1.12 29.56
C ALA A 264 29.82 -1.71 30.93
N GLY A 265 29.94 -3.03 31.08
CA GLY A 265 29.63 -3.76 32.30
C GLY A 265 28.15 -4.14 32.47
N ARG A 266 27.24 -3.67 31.61
CA ARG A 266 25.81 -4.01 31.72
C ARG A 266 25.55 -5.50 31.58
N VAL A 267 26.26 -6.20 30.70
CA VAL A 267 26.09 -7.65 30.54
C VAL A 267 26.54 -8.39 31.80
N ALA A 268 27.64 -7.97 32.42
CA ALA A 268 28.13 -8.56 33.67
C ALA A 268 27.10 -8.37 34.80
N THR A 269 26.59 -7.14 34.99
CA THR A 269 25.55 -6.84 35.99
C THR A 269 24.29 -7.69 35.79
N VAL A 270 23.83 -7.87 34.55
CA VAL A 270 22.68 -8.73 34.26
C VAL A 270 22.99 -10.19 34.55
N THR A 271 24.19 -10.66 34.21
CA THR A 271 24.63 -12.05 34.43
C THR A 271 24.69 -12.39 35.92
N ASP A 272 25.24 -11.49 36.74
CA ASP A 272 25.35 -11.67 38.19
C ASP A 272 23.98 -11.71 38.90
N ALA A 273 22.97 -11.10 38.29
CA ALA A 273 21.60 -11.06 38.83
C ALA A 273 20.75 -12.28 38.43
N VAL A 274 21.24 -13.18 37.57
CA VAL A 274 20.47 -14.35 37.13
C VAL A 274 20.31 -15.34 38.30
N PRO A 275 19.09 -15.80 38.63
CA PRO A 275 18.88 -16.80 39.67
C PRO A 275 19.68 -18.08 39.40
N SER A 276 20.26 -18.68 40.44
CA SER A 276 21.03 -19.93 40.30
C SER A 276 20.17 -21.17 40.02
N ASP A 277 18.86 -21.09 40.32
CA ASP A 277 17.91 -22.16 40.02
C ASP A 277 17.68 -22.26 38.50
N ARG A 278 17.97 -23.45 37.94
CA ARG A 278 17.80 -23.74 36.51
C ARG A 278 16.33 -23.88 36.11
N GLY A 279 15.42 -24.09 37.06
CA GLY A 279 13.98 -24.12 36.84
C GLY A 279 13.36 -22.72 36.75
N ASP A 280 14.08 -21.67 37.16
CA ASP A 280 13.57 -20.30 37.15
C ASP A 280 13.41 -19.79 35.70
N ALA A 281 12.27 -19.16 35.42
CA ALA A 281 11.94 -18.65 34.08
C ALA A 281 12.98 -17.62 33.58
N ILE A 282 13.59 -16.85 34.48
CA ILE A 282 14.66 -15.89 34.15
C ILE A 282 15.92 -16.64 33.73
N ASN A 283 16.33 -17.66 34.49
CA ASN A 283 17.50 -18.47 34.14
C ASN A 283 17.32 -19.15 32.76
N ILE A 284 16.15 -19.75 32.55
CA ILE A 284 15.78 -20.39 31.27
C ILE A 284 15.81 -19.35 30.13
N ALA A 285 15.18 -18.18 30.29
CA ALA A 285 15.17 -17.15 29.27
C ALA A 285 16.57 -16.60 28.98
N PHE A 286 17.39 -16.39 30.02
CA PHE A 286 18.77 -15.92 29.90
C PHE A 286 19.66 -16.93 29.16
N ALA A 287 19.47 -18.23 29.38
CA ALA A 287 20.27 -19.28 28.75
C ALA A 287 19.78 -19.64 27.34
N HIS A 288 18.46 -19.63 27.10
CA HIS A 288 17.85 -20.31 25.95
C HIS A 288 16.96 -19.43 25.06
N ALA A 289 16.77 -18.14 25.35
CA ALA A 289 16.03 -17.27 24.43
C ALA A 289 16.70 -17.23 23.05
N GLN A 290 15.96 -17.63 22.01
CA GLN A 290 16.44 -17.52 20.62
C GLN A 290 16.29 -16.10 20.10
N PHE A 291 15.18 -15.45 20.46
CA PHE A 291 14.85 -14.10 20.05
C PHE A 291 14.44 -13.24 21.24
N VAL A 292 14.79 -11.97 21.22
CA VAL A 292 14.48 -11.01 22.29
C VAL A 292 13.43 -10.02 21.82
N THR A 293 12.23 -10.10 22.39
CA THR A 293 11.15 -9.13 22.17
C THR A 293 11.03 -8.19 23.36
N GLN A 294 10.46 -6.99 23.15
CA GLN A 294 10.35 -5.99 24.20
C GLN A 294 9.53 -6.48 25.41
N SER A 295 8.49 -7.28 25.19
CA SER A 295 7.66 -7.86 26.25
C SER A 295 8.18 -9.21 26.78
N GLY A 296 9.28 -9.75 26.24
CA GLY A 296 9.82 -11.05 26.61
C GLY A 296 10.48 -11.05 27.99
N VAL A 297 10.50 -12.21 28.65
CA VAL A 297 11.05 -12.40 30.00
C VAL A 297 12.47 -11.86 30.13
N LEU A 298 13.35 -12.18 29.18
CA LEU A 298 14.74 -11.70 29.19
C LEU A 298 14.83 -10.17 29.13
N ALA A 299 14.06 -9.53 28.25
CA ALA A 299 14.09 -8.08 28.08
C ALA A 299 13.55 -7.35 29.31
N GLN A 300 12.47 -7.86 29.90
CA GLN A 300 11.88 -7.30 31.13
C GLN A 300 12.78 -7.51 32.36
N PHE A 301 13.47 -8.65 32.44
CA PHE A 301 14.50 -8.89 33.45
C PHE A 301 15.63 -7.86 33.32
N VAL A 302 16.22 -7.70 32.13
CA VAL A 302 17.29 -6.70 31.89
C VAL A 302 16.82 -5.28 32.22
N LYS A 303 15.60 -4.91 31.83
CA LYS A 303 14.99 -3.62 32.14
C LYS A 303 14.95 -3.37 33.65
N THR A 304 14.44 -4.34 34.41
CA THR A 304 14.28 -4.24 35.86
C THR A 304 15.62 -4.21 36.57
N THR A 305 16.54 -5.11 36.20
CA THR A 305 17.88 -5.21 36.79
C THR A 305 18.72 -3.95 36.59
N LEU A 306 18.59 -3.30 35.43
CA LEU A 306 19.38 -2.11 35.09
C LEU A 306 18.63 -0.78 35.30
N GLY A 307 17.38 -0.81 35.78
CA GLY A 307 16.55 0.39 35.95
C GLY A 307 16.27 1.15 34.65
N LEU A 308 16.11 0.45 33.53
CA LEU A 308 15.88 1.06 32.22
C LEU A 308 14.41 1.50 32.06
N THR A 309 14.21 2.63 31.38
CA THR A 309 12.90 3.03 30.85
C THR A 309 12.51 2.18 29.63
N ASP A 310 11.22 2.14 29.29
CA ASP A 310 10.74 1.46 28.08
C ASP A 310 11.37 2.02 26.80
N ALA A 311 11.59 3.33 26.75
CA ALA A 311 12.25 3.98 25.62
C ALA A 311 13.71 3.52 25.47
N GLN A 312 14.45 3.39 26.57
CA GLN A 312 15.83 2.89 26.55
C GLN A 312 15.90 1.42 26.14
N LEU A 313 15.00 0.57 26.66
CA LEU A 313 14.92 -0.83 26.26
C LEU A 313 14.59 -0.96 24.76
N ALA A 314 13.62 -0.19 24.27
CA ALA A 314 13.26 -0.17 22.85
C ALA A 314 14.44 0.27 21.96
N ALA A 315 15.21 1.27 22.39
CA ALA A 315 16.41 1.72 21.68
C ALA A 315 17.50 0.63 21.61
N ILE A 316 17.73 -0.09 22.70
CA ILE A 316 18.71 -1.21 22.74
C ILE A 316 18.26 -2.34 21.79
N ILE A 317 16.98 -2.72 21.81
CA ILE A 317 16.43 -3.74 20.91
C ILE A 317 16.52 -3.31 19.45
N ALA A 318 16.27 -2.03 19.16
CA ALA A 318 16.42 -1.49 17.80
C ALA A 318 17.89 -1.54 17.34
N ALA A 319 18.85 -1.16 18.21
CA ALA A 319 20.28 -1.22 17.92
C ALA A 319 20.76 -2.67 17.73
N ALA A 320 20.27 -3.61 18.53
CA ALA A 320 20.61 -5.03 18.44
C ALA A 320 20.36 -5.62 17.05
N ARG A 321 19.30 -5.18 16.36
CA ARG A 321 19.00 -5.66 15.00
C ARG A 321 20.14 -5.38 14.03
N SER A 322 20.88 -4.29 14.19
CA SER A 322 22.04 -3.96 13.34
C SER A 322 23.35 -4.65 13.71
N VAL A 323 23.40 -5.42 14.81
CA VAL A 323 24.63 -6.08 15.25
C VAL A 323 24.81 -7.42 14.52
N THR A 324 26.01 -7.66 13.98
CA THR A 324 26.42 -8.99 13.51
C THR A 324 27.02 -9.79 14.66
N GLU A 325 26.58 -11.03 14.84
CA GLU A 325 27.16 -11.96 15.83
C GLU A 325 28.58 -12.40 15.48
#